data_AF-A0A660RE29-F1
#
_entry.id   AF-A0A660RE29-F1
#
_cell.length_a   1.000
_cell.length_b   1.000
_cell.length_c   1.000
_cell.angle_alpha   90.00
_cell.angle_beta   90.00
_cell.angle_gamma   90.00
#
_symmetry.space_group_name_H-M   'P 1'
#
loop_
_entity.id
_entity.type
_entity.pdbx_description
1 polymer ?
#
loop_
_entity_poly.entity_id
_entity_poly.type
_entity_poly.pdbx_seq_one_letter_code
_entity_poly.pdbx_strand_id
1 'polypeptide(L)'
;IYHYHGFEPGRFKNLLLRFKLDPRKFSKLLKRFTDVYTLLSNTVALPVTSYSLKVVGKWLGYKWRVNLAGSAIISHYEKWLKTGMKKYLEEILMYNEDDVRATKKVLDFLKEQAPKAQSLS
;
A
#
# COMPACT_ATOMS: atom_id res chain seq x y z
N ILE A 1 -1.37 9.31 -6.89
CA ILE A 1 -0.55 8.62 -5.89
C ILE A 1 -1.43 7.53 -5.32
N TYR A 2 -1.18 6.29 -5.71
CA TYR A 2 -1.96 5.17 -5.22
C TYR A 2 -1.36 4.68 -3.90
N HIS A 3 -2.23 4.37 -2.95
CA HIS A 3 -1.85 3.79 -1.68
C HIS A 3 -2.90 2.74 -1.29
N TYR A 4 -2.56 1.89 -0.33
CA TYR A 4 -3.46 0.88 0.20
C TYR A 4 -3.79 1.22 1.64
N HIS A 5 -5.05 1.55 1.92
CA HIS A 5 -5.54 2.01 3.23
C HIS A 5 -5.08 3.43 3.59
N GLY A 6 -5.70 4.04 4.62
CA GLY A 6 -5.56 5.46 4.96
C GLY A 6 -4.25 5.94 5.63
N PHE A 7 -3.21 5.10 5.76
CA PHE A 7 -2.00 5.47 6.51
C PHE A 7 -1.21 6.60 5.84
N GLU A 8 -1.00 6.52 4.52
CA GLU A 8 -0.15 7.45 3.76
C GLU A 8 -0.64 8.91 3.78
N PRO A 9 -1.93 9.22 3.50
CA PRO A 9 -2.43 10.60 3.60
C PRO A 9 -2.32 11.18 5.02
N GLY A 10 -2.53 10.35 6.04
CA GLY A 10 -2.41 10.74 7.44
C GLY A 10 -0.97 11.11 7.81
N ARG A 11 -0.02 10.24 7.45
CA ARG A 11 1.43 10.50 7.65
C ARG A 11 1.89 11.74 6.92
N PHE A 12 1.45 11.95 5.68
CA PHE A 12 1.81 13.14 4.91
C PHE A 12 1.33 14.42 5.62
N LYS A 13 0.07 14.47 6.09
CA LYS A 13 -0.44 15.61 6.87
C LYS A 13 0.37 15.85 8.15
N ASN A 14 0.74 14.78 8.87
CA ASN A 14 1.57 14.89 10.07
C ASN A 14 2.96 15.45 9.78
N LEU A 15 3.57 15.12 8.63
CA LEU A 15 4.83 15.70 8.20
C LEU A 15 4.70 17.20 7.90
N LEU A 16 3.64 17.61 7.22
CA LEU A 16 3.39 19.04 6.96
C LEU A 16 3.30 19.83 8.27
N LEU A 17 2.57 19.29 9.26
CA LEU A 17 2.47 19.91 10.59
C LEU A 17 3.83 19.97 11.30
N ARG A 18 4.58 18.87 11.30
CA ARG A 18 5.91 18.78 11.93
C ARG A 18 6.87 19.83 11.39
N PHE A 19 6.82 20.09 10.09
CA PHE A 19 7.68 21.08 9.42
C PHE A 19 7.03 22.47 9.28
N LYS A 20 5.89 22.72 9.94
CA LYS A 20 5.15 24.01 9.91
C LYS A 20 4.81 24.48 8.48
N LEU A 21 4.53 23.53 7.60
CA LEU A 21 4.13 23.79 6.22
C LEU A 21 2.61 23.90 6.13
N ASP A 22 2.11 24.93 5.42
CA ASP A 22 0.66 25.15 5.24
C ASP A 22 0.03 24.05 4.36
N PRO A 23 -0.89 23.22 4.90
CA PRO A 23 -1.55 22.15 4.14
C PRO A 23 -2.32 22.65 2.91
N ARG A 24 -2.77 23.90 2.90
CA ARG A 24 -3.51 24.49 1.76
C ARG A 24 -2.65 24.52 0.50
N LYS A 25 -1.33 24.72 0.65
CA LYS A 25 -0.35 24.68 -0.46
C LYS A 25 -0.24 23.28 -1.09
N PHE A 26 -0.58 22.23 -0.33
CA PHE A 26 -0.51 20.84 -0.76
C PHE A 26 -1.88 20.23 -1.06
N SER A 27 -2.95 21.03 -1.05
CA SER A 27 -4.32 20.56 -1.32
C SER A 27 -4.45 19.84 -2.67
N LYS A 28 -3.82 20.36 -3.73
CA LYS A 28 -3.75 19.71 -5.05
C LYS A 28 -3.07 18.33 -4.99
N LEU A 29 -2.00 18.20 -4.21
CA LEU A 29 -1.28 16.94 -4.04
C LEU A 29 -2.11 15.94 -3.22
N LEU A 30 -2.72 16.39 -2.13
CA LEU A 30 -3.61 15.58 -1.29
C LEU A 30 -4.79 15.01 -2.10
N LYS A 31 -5.37 15.79 -3.01
CA LYS A 31 -6.42 15.32 -3.93
C LYS A 31 -5.95 14.25 -4.91
N ARG A 32 -4.65 14.06 -5.12
CA ARG A 32 -4.09 13.01 -5.98
C ARG A 32 -3.88 11.69 -5.24
N PHE A 33 -4.08 11.63 -3.91
CA PHE A 33 -4.05 10.37 -3.19
C PHE A 33 -5.31 9.57 -3.51
N THR A 34 -5.13 8.32 -3.92
CA THR A 34 -6.20 7.41 -4.29
C THR A 34 -6.04 6.14 -3.49
N ASP A 35 -7.03 5.86 -2.65
CA ASP A 35 -7.05 4.65 -1.82
C ASP A 35 -7.55 3.45 -2.63
N VAL A 36 -6.62 2.57 -2.99
CA VAL A 36 -6.89 1.35 -3.74
C VAL A 36 -7.73 0.37 -2.91
N TYR A 37 -7.57 0.36 -1.57
CA TYR A 37 -8.38 -0.49 -0.70
C TYR A 37 -9.86 -0.13 -0.79
N THR A 38 -10.17 1.16 -0.58
CA THR A 38 -11.56 1.66 -0.65
C THR A 38 -12.16 1.45 -2.03
N LEU A 39 -11.38 1.67 -3.11
CA LEU A 39 -11.86 1.37 -4.47
C LEU A 39 -12.19 -0.11 -4.62
N LEU A 40 -11.30 -1.01 -4.20
CA LEU A 40 -11.50 -2.45 -4.33
C LEU A 40 -12.70 -2.94 -3.53
N SER A 41 -12.79 -2.59 -2.24
CA SER A 41 -13.84 -3.07 -1.34
C SER A 41 -15.24 -2.62 -1.77
N ASN A 42 -15.33 -1.48 -2.46
CA ASN A 42 -16.62 -0.91 -2.86
C ASN A 42 -17.07 -1.36 -4.27
N THR A 43 -16.19 -1.98 -5.05
CA THR A 43 -16.47 -2.27 -6.47
C THR A 43 -16.44 -3.75 -6.83
N VAL A 44 -15.71 -4.58 -6.10
CA VAL A 44 -15.53 -6.00 -6.44
C VAL A 44 -15.69 -6.87 -5.21
N ALA A 45 -16.59 -7.85 -5.27
CA ALA A 45 -16.70 -8.92 -4.29
C ALA A 45 -15.70 -10.04 -4.61
N LEU A 46 -14.82 -10.36 -3.66
CA LEU A 46 -13.77 -11.37 -3.79
C LEU A 46 -14.00 -12.51 -2.79
N PRO A 47 -13.72 -13.78 -3.16
CA PRO A 47 -13.86 -14.92 -2.26
C PRO A 47 -12.63 -15.03 -1.33
N VAL A 48 -12.45 -14.02 -0.47
CA VAL A 48 -11.31 -13.91 0.45
C VAL A 48 -11.78 -13.57 1.86
N THR A 49 -10.99 -13.97 2.87
CA THR A 49 -11.32 -13.74 4.28
C THR A 49 -11.18 -12.29 4.72
N SER A 50 -10.38 -11.48 4.00
CA SER A 50 -10.24 -10.05 4.24
C SER A 50 -9.71 -9.34 3.00
N TYR A 51 -9.93 -8.04 2.93
CA TYR A 51 -9.37 -7.16 1.89
C TYR A 51 -8.00 -6.58 2.29
N SER A 52 -7.27 -7.24 3.20
CA SER A 52 -5.88 -6.86 3.45
C SER A 52 -5.05 -7.08 2.19
N LEU A 53 -4.05 -6.22 1.96
CA LEU A 53 -3.21 -6.29 0.76
C LEU A 53 -2.57 -7.66 0.58
N LYS A 54 -2.11 -8.28 1.69
CA LYS A 54 -1.47 -9.60 1.67
C LYS A 54 -2.44 -10.71 1.24
N VAL A 55 -3.70 -10.65 1.66
CA VAL A 55 -4.71 -11.65 1.29
C VAL A 55 -5.13 -11.46 -0.16
N VAL A 56 -5.50 -10.24 -0.56
CA VAL A 56 -5.94 -9.95 -1.94
C VAL A 56 -4.82 -10.19 -2.93
N GLY A 57 -3.60 -9.71 -2.65
CA GLY A 57 -2.47 -9.91 -3.55
C GLY A 57 -2.13 -11.38 -3.73
N LYS A 58 -2.18 -12.21 -2.66
CA LYS A 58 -2.02 -13.67 -2.79
C LYS A 58 -3.11 -14.30 -3.65
N TRP A 59 -4.37 -13.89 -3.46
CA TRP A 59 -5.49 -14.35 -4.29
C TRP A 59 -5.29 -13.98 -5.77
N LEU A 60 -4.75 -12.79 -6.05
CA LEU A 60 -4.33 -12.34 -7.40
C LEU A 60 -3.01 -12.98 -7.90
N GLY A 61 -2.45 -13.95 -7.18
CA GLY A 61 -1.23 -14.65 -7.55
C GLY A 61 0.07 -13.88 -7.32
N TYR A 62 0.05 -12.76 -6.58
CA TYR A 62 1.27 -12.05 -6.20
C TYR A 62 2.08 -12.86 -5.18
N LYS A 63 3.40 -12.93 -5.39
CA LYS A 63 4.35 -13.66 -4.55
C LYS A 63 5.30 -12.67 -3.91
N TRP A 64 5.18 -12.47 -2.60
CA TRP A 64 6.16 -11.68 -1.82
C TRP A 64 7.51 -12.41 -1.81
N ARG A 65 8.58 -11.65 -2.01
CA ARG A 65 9.98 -12.12 -1.92
C ARG A 65 10.37 -12.38 -0.47
N VAL A 66 9.83 -11.58 0.44
CA VAL A 66 10.05 -11.74 1.89
C VAL A 66 8.73 -12.03 2.60
N ASN A 67 8.67 -13.13 3.34
CA ASN A 67 7.52 -13.44 4.19
C ASN A 67 7.69 -12.80 5.57
N LEU A 68 7.68 -11.48 5.61
CA LEU A 68 7.68 -10.72 6.85
C LEU A 68 6.25 -10.31 7.22
N ALA A 69 5.98 -10.28 8.53
CA ALA A 69 4.83 -9.58 9.07
C ALA A 69 5.18 -8.09 9.21
N GLY A 70 4.20 -7.20 9.02
CA GLY A 70 4.43 -5.76 9.22
C GLY A 70 4.98 -5.42 10.62
N SER A 71 4.60 -6.20 11.65
CA SER A 71 5.14 -6.08 13.01
C SER A 71 6.64 -6.40 13.11
N ALA A 72 7.15 -7.29 12.25
CA ALA A 72 8.56 -7.66 12.24
C ALA A 72 9.46 -6.53 11.70
N ILE A 73 8.93 -5.63 10.87
CA ILE A 73 9.68 -4.52 10.27
C ILE A 73 10.27 -3.59 11.32
N ILE A 74 9.55 -3.31 12.40
CA ILE A 74 10.04 -2.47 13.51
C ILE A 74 11.25 -3.14 14.16
N SER A 75 11.15 -4.44 14.46
CA SER A 75 12.27 -5.20 15.04
C SER A 75 13.49 -5.25 14.11
N HIS A 76 13.29 -5.39 12.80
CA HIS A 76 14.39 -5.37 11.83
C HIS A 76 15.07 -4.01 11.79
N TYR A 77 14.29 -2.93 11.87
CA TYR A 77 14.82 -1.57 11.89
C TYR A 77 15.63 -1.30 13.16
N GLU A 78 15.15 -1.73 14.33
CA GLU A 78 15.90 -1.65 15.58
C GLU A 78 17.20 -2.45 15.53
N LYS A 79 17.16 -3.66 14.97
CA LYS A 79 18.36 -4.49 14.79
C LYS A 79 19.35 -3.81 13.85
N TRP A 80 18.89 -3.20 12.76
CA TRP A 80 19.75 -2.44 11.87
C TRP A 80 20.41 -1.26 12.60
N LEU A 81 19.65 -0.45 13.34
CA LEU A 81 20.19 0.66 14.12
C LEU A 81 21.26 0.22 15.13
N LYS A 82 21.07 -0.92 15.79
CA LYS A 82 22.01 -1.45 16.79
C LYS A 82 23.26 -2.08 16.18
N THR A 83 23.13 -2.74 15.03
CA THR A 83 24.18 -3.63 14.50
C THR A 83 24.84 -3.11 13.23
N GLY A 84 24.21 -2.16 12.53
CA GLY A 84 24.63 -1.73 11.20
C GLY A 84 24.49 -2.79 10.11
N MET A 85 23.95 -3.99 10.42
CA MET A 85 23.92 -5.10 9.48
C MET A 85 22.96 -4.81 8.31
N LYS A 86 23.52 -4.75 7.09
CA LYS A 86 22.80 -4.40 5.86
C LYS A 86 21.61 -5.33 5.57
N LYS A 87 21.69 -6.61 5.93
CA LYS A 87 20.63 -7.61 5.70
C LYS A 87 19.25 -7.15 6.20
N TYR A 88 19.19 -6.52 7.37
CA TYR A 88 17.93 -6.07 7.95
C TYR A 88 17.32 -4.92 7.15
N LEU A 89 18.16 -4.02 6.65
CA LEU A 89 17.72 -2.93 5.79
C LEU A 89 17.26 -3.45 4.43
N GLU A 90 17.99 -4.40 3.84
CA GLU A 90 17.62 -5.05 2.58
C GLU A 90 16.27 -5.77 2.68
N GLU A 91 16.02 -6.48 3.77
CA GLU A 91 14.73 -7.13 4.05
C GLU A 91 13.57 -6.12 4.17
N ILE A 92 13.78 -5.00 4.86
CA ILE A 92 12.79 -3.91 4.96
C ILE A 92 12.50 -3.30 3.59
N LEU A 93 13.55 -3.06 2.79
CA LEU A 93 13.41 -2.50 1.44
C LEU A 93 12.64 -3.45 0.53
N MET A 94 12.97 -4.75 0.53
CA MET A 94 12.26 -5.76 -0.23
C MET A 94 10.78 -5.85 0.18
N TYR A 95 10.49 -5.82 1.49
CA TYR A 95 9.13 -5.81 2.01
C TYR A 95 8.33 -4.62 1.48
N ASN A 96 8.87 -3.40 1.61
CA ASN A 96 8.18 -2.18 1.17
C ASN A 96 7.96 -2.15 -0.35
N GLU A 97 8.96 -2.60 -1.11
CA GLU A 97 8.84 -2.69 -2.56
C GLU A 97 7.78 -3.72 -2.97
N ASP A 98 7.68 -4.86 -2.27
CA ASP A 98 6.62 -5.84 -2.52
C ASP A 98 5.22 -5.28 -2.24
N ASP A 99 5.04 -4.51 -1.16
CA ASP A 99 3.74 -3.88 -0.87
C ASP A 99 3.33 -2.87 -1.96
N VAL A 100 4.30 -2.11 -2.51
CA VAL A 100 4.04 -1.20 -3.65
C VAL A 100 3.66 -2.00 -4.91
N ARG A 101 4.41 -3.06 -5.23
CA ARG A 101 4.16 -3.90 -6.41
C ARG A 101 2.84 -4.67 -6.29
N ALA A 102 2.50 -5.17 -5.10
CA ALA A 102 1.21 -5.80 -4.82
C ALA A 102 0.06 -4.79 -4.96
N THR A 103 0.22 -3.56 -4.46
CA THR A 103 -0.76 -2.49 -4.64
C THR A 103 -1.00 -2.20 -6.12
N LYS A 104 0.07 -2.16 -6.93
CA LYS A 104 -0.04 -2.02 -8.39
C LYS A 104 -0.81 -3.19 -9.01
N LYS A 105 -0.53 -4.43 -8.61
CA LYS A 105 -1.25 -5.63 -9.11
C LYS A 105 -2.75 -5.55 -8.85
N VAL A 106 -3.17 -5.08 -7.67
CA VAL A 106 -4.59 -4.84 -7.34
C VAL A 106 -5.18 -3.74 -8.22
N LEU A 107 -4.45 -2.65 -8.43
CA LEU A 107 -4.91 -1.56 -9.29
C LEU A 107 -5.08 -2.00 -10.74
N ASP A 108 -4.14 -2.79 -11.28
CA ASP A 108 -4.22 -3.33 -12.63
C ASP A 108 -5.44 -4.24 -12.77
N PHE A 109 -5.68 -5.12 -11.79
CA PHE A 109 -6.89 -5.94 -11.73
C PHE A 109 -8.18 -5.09 -11.75
N LEU A 110 -8.26 -4.03 -10.94
CA LEU A 110 -9.43 -3.13 -10.93
C LEU A 110 -9.68 -2.47 -12.30
N LYS A 111 -8.60 -2.07 -12.98
CA LYS A 111 -8.70 -1.49 -14.33
C LYS A 111 -9.20 -2.50 -15.37
N GLU A 112 -8.94 -3.78 -15.19
CA GLU A 112 -9.47 -4.84 -16.06
C GLU A 112 -10.97 -5.12 -15.80
N GLN A 113 -11.47 -4.82 -14.60
CA GLN A 113 -12.90 -4.97 -14.28
C GLN A 113 -13.74 -3.78 -14.76
N ALA A 114 -13.19 -2.56 -14.77
CA ALA A 114 -13.93 -1.33 -15.09
C ALA A 114 -14.56 -1.28 -16.51
N PRO A 115 -13.99 -1.87 -17.59
CA PRO A 115 -14.61 -1.87 -18.92
C PRO A 115 -15.64 -2.97 -19.18
N LYS A 116 -15.89 -3.89 -18.23
CA LYS A 116 -16.83 -5.03 -18.43
C LYS A 116 -18.25 -4.76 -17.95
N ALA A 117 -18.51 -3.64 -17.29
CA ALA A 117 -19.81 -3.30 -16.72
C ALA A 117 -20.79 -2.61 -17.70
N GLN A 118 -20.42 -2.43 -18.97
CA GLN A 118 -21.22 -1.69 -19.96
C GLN A 118 -21.88 -2.55 -21.05
N SER A 119 -21.84 -3.89 -20.95
CA SER A 119 -22.47 -4.80 -21.92
C SER A 119 -23.66 -5.60 -21.38
N LEU A 120 -24.33 -5.09 -20.34
CA LEU A 120 -25.62 -5.61 -19.88
C LEU A 120 -26.64 -4.47 -19.95
N SER A 121 -27.05 -4.14 -21.18
CA SER A 121 -28.28 -3.41 -21.49
C SER A 121 -29.12 -4.25 -22.42
#